data_AF-E7C6A6-F1
#
_entry.id   AF-E7C6A6-F1
#
_cell.length_a   1.000
_cell.length_b   1.000
_cell.length_c   1.000
_cell.angle_alpha   90.00
_cell.angle_beta   90.00
_cell.angle_gamma   90.00
#
_symmetry.space_group_name_H-M   'P 1'
#
loop_
_entity.id
_entity.type
_entity.pdbx_description
1 polymer ?
#
loop_
_entity_poly.entity_id
_entity_poly.type
_entity_poly.pdbx_seq_one_letter_code
_entity_poly.pdbx_strand_id
1 'polypeptide(L)'
;MRGVSLGDHTDNWIGRLQAEYAKSEASAKQGFQLAEWFIKKIKPLIIIRGNHDAWSGQGDPLEYIHQAGSMYEQWKALVELQWPNGRKAVLDIAHDHVGTSQFHPLHGQVRQARFNHSGKAADLYISGHRHTWGLMSTEMQGRVVWMCRARGFKDHGEYEVVKGFEAQKLGHTITAIFDPSADTETGFLSCFAEPQEAAEFLTYKRGR
;
A
#
# COMPACT_ATOMS: atom_id res chain seq x y z
N MET A 1 -9.93 -8.62 9.89
CA MET A 1 -8.94 -7.87 9.08
C MET A 1 -9.22 -8.16 7.60
N ARG A 2 -9.00 -7.19 6.72
CA ARG A 2 -9.22 -7.30 5.27
C ARG A 2 -7.95 -6.81 4.56
N GLY A 3 -7.53 -7.50 3.52
CA GLY A 3 -6.31 -7.15 2.78
C GLY A 3 -6.55 -6.02 1.77
N VAL A 4 -5.51 -5.21 1.54
CA VAL A 4 -5.41 -4.27 0.42
C VAL A 4 -4.04 -4.51 -0.21
N SER A 5 -4.00 -4.69 -1.54
CA SER A 5 -2.75 -4.84 -2.26
C SER A 5 -2.38 -3.55 -2.99
N LEU A 6 -1.09 -3.19 -2.94
CA LEU A 6 -0.55 -1.93 -3.46
C LEU A 6 0.24 -2.10 -4.76
N GLY A 7 0.15 -3.26 -5.41
CA GLY A 7 0.75 -3.52 -6.72
C GLY A 7 2.12 -4.18 -6.69
N ASP A 8 2.66 -4.42 -7.88
CA ASP A 8 3.93 -5.10 -8.16
C ASP A 8 3.96 -6.53 -7.62
N HIS A 9 2.98 -7.33 -8.06
CA HIS A 9 2.82 -8.73 -7.66
C HIS A 9 3.73 -9.66 -8.47
N THR A 10 4.17 -9.20 -9.63
CA THR A 10 5.06 -9.91 -10.55
C THR A 10 6.17 -8.97 -11.00
N ASP A 11 7.37 -9.48 -11.22
CA ASP A 11 8.50 -8.59 -11.55
C ASP A 11 8.48 -8.06 -12.98
N ASN A 12 7.91 -8.81 -13.94
CA ASN A 12 7.84 -8.48 -15.37
C ASN A 12 9.10 -7.76 -15.87
N TRP A 13 10.22 -8.50 -15.90
CA TRP A 13 11.58 -8.00 -16.15
C TRP A 13 11.77 -7.40 -17.55
N ILE A 14 11.40 -6.12 -17.72
CA ILE A 14 11.57 -5.41 -18.99
C ILE A 14 12.76 -4.45 -18.98
N GLY A 15 13.32 -4.19 -20.17
CA GLY A 15 14.36 -3.19 -20.38
C GLY A 15 15.57 -3.39 -19.47
N ARG A 16 15.92 -2.36 -18.68
CA ARG A 16 17.10 -2.38 -17.79
C ARG A 16 17.03 -3.44 -16.69
N LEU A 17 15.85 -4.00 -16.43
CA LEU A 17 15.63 -5.02 -15.40
C LEU A 17 15.93 -6.45 -15.88
N GLN A 18 16.22 -6.65 -17.17
CA GLN A 18 16.60 -7.97 -17.71
C GLN A 18 17.89 -8.52 -17.07
N ALA A 19 18.80 -7.64 -16.62
CA ALA A 19 20.00 -8.06 -15.90
C ALA A 19 19.67 -8.69 -14.54
N GLU A 20 18.63 -8.21 -13.86
CA GLU A 20 18.15 -8.79 -12.60
C GLU A 20 17.42 -10.11 -12.82
N TYR A 21 16.73 -10.28 -13.97
CA TYR A 21 16.12 -11.57 -14.34
C TYR A 21 17.15 -12.70 -14.40
N ALA A 22 18.36 -12.43 -14.92
CA ALA A 22 19.43 -13.43 -14.98
C ALA A 22 19.89 -13.91 -13.58
N LYS A 23 19.61 -13.13 -12.54
CA LYS A 23 19.89 -13.46 -11.13
C LYS A 23 18.67 -14.09 -10.43
N SER A 24 17.50 -14.12 -11.06
CA SER A 24 16.27 -14.65 -10.49
C SER A 24 16.26 -16.18 -10.51
N GLU A 25 15.96 -16.79 -9.36
CA GLU A 25 15.71 -18.24 -9.27
C GLU A 25 14.29 -18.62 -9.72
N ALA A 26 13.40 -17.63 -9.84
CA ALA A 26 12.01 -17.83 -10.25
C ALA A 26 11.83 -17.51 -11.74
N SER A 27 11.27 -18.46 -12.49
CA SER A 27 10.77 -18.25 -13.84
C SER A 27 9.51 -17.36 -13.83
N ALA A 28 9.19 -16.74 -14.97
CA ALA A 28 7.95 -15.96 -15.13
C ALA A 28 6.68 -16.78 -14.75
N LYS A 29 6.65 -18.07 -15.11
CA LYS A 29 5.55 -18.98 -14.75
C LYS A 29 5.42 -19.15 -13.23
N GLN A 30 6.53 -19.33 -12.52
CA GLN A 30 6.53 -19.42 -11.05
C GLN A 30 6.10 -18.09 -10.42
N GLY A 31 6.54 -16.96 -10.98
CA GLY A 31 6.07 -15.63 -10.55
C GLY A 31 4.55 -15.50 -10.62
N PHE A 32 3.93 -15.96 -11.70
CA PHE A 32 2.47 -15.94 -11.83
C PHE A 32 1.77 -16.87 -10.84
N GLN A 33 2.32 -18.07 -10.61
CA GLN A 33 1.78 -19.00 -9.60
C GLN A 33 1.86 -18.43 -8.17
N LEU A 34 2.95 -17.71 -7.86
CA LEU A 34 3.12 -17.04 -6.57
C LEU A 34 2.14 -15.88 -6.40
N ALA A 35 1.98 -15.04 -7.43
CA ALA A 35 1.00 -13.96 -7.43
C ALA A 35 -0.43 -14.51 -7.25
N GLU A 36 -0.78 -15.58 -7.97
CA GLU A 36 -2.06 -16.26 -7.85
C GLU A 36 -2.31 -16.79 -6.44
N TRP A 37 -1.34 -17.54 -5.90
CA TRP A 37 -1.41 -18.06 -4.54
C TRP A 37 -1.59 -16.94 -3.52
N PHE A 38 -0.81 -15.85 -3.64
CA PHE A 38 -0.83 -14.74 -2.70
C PHE A 38 -2.20 -14.04 -2.69
N ILE A 39 -2.72 -13.66 -3.86
CA ILE A 39 -4.04 -13.00 -3.97
C ILE A 39 -5.15 -13.91 -3.45
N LYS A 40 -5.14 -15.20 -3.81
CA LYS A 40 -6.13 -16.17 -3.30
C LYS A 40 -6.03 -16.38 -1.79
N LYS A 41 -4.83 -16.25 -1.22
CA LYS A 41 -4.58 -16.40 0.22
C LYS A 41 -5.07 -15.19 1.01
N ILE A 42 -4.75 -13.96 0.57
CA ILE A 42 -5.09 -12.74 1.32
C ILE A 42 -6.53 -12.27 1.05
N LYS A 43 -7.12 -12.64 -0.10
CA LYS A 43 -8.48 -12.25 -0.54
C LYS A 43 -8.72 -10.74 -0.36
N PRO A 44 -7.97 -9.90 -1.08
CA PRO A 44 -7.95 -8.48 -0.82
C PRO A 44 -9.28 -7.84 -1.24
N LEU A 45 -9.71 -6.81 -0.51
CA LEU A 45 -10.86 -6.00 -0.92
C LEU A 45 -10.52 -5.09 -2.08
N ILE A 46 -9.27 -4.61 -2.12
CA ILE A 46 -8.78 -3.67 -3.13
C ILE A 46 -7.43 -4.18 -3.63
N ILE A 47 -7.27 -4.22 -4.94
CA ILE A 47 -6.03 -4.51 -5.63
C ILE A 47 -5.70 -3.28 -6.46
N ILE A 48 -4.63 -2.58 -6.10
CA ILE A 48 -4.06 -1.55 -6.95
C ILE A 48 -3.05 -2.21 -7.89
N ARG A 49 -3.18 -1.97 -9.19
CA ARG A 49 -2.22 -2.40 -10.20
C ARG A 49 -0.95 -1.55 -10.13
N GLY A 50 0.21 -2.19 -9.99
CA GLY A 50 1.51 -1.53 -10.02
C GLY A 50 2.07 -1.33 -11.43
N ASN A 51 3.21 -0.64 -11.55
CA ASN A 51 3.85 -0.49 -12.87
C ASN A 51 4.37 -1.83 -13.39
N HIS A 52 4.87 -2.70 -12.51
CA HIS A 52 5.34 -4.01 -12.95
C HIS A 52 4.17 -4.85 -13.45
N ASP A 53 3.03 -4.81 -12.78
CA ASP A 53 1.81 -5.50 -13.22
C ASP A 53 1.33 -4.96 -14.60
N ALA A 54 1.48 -3.65 -14.86
CA ALA A 54 1.15 -3.02 -16.14
C ALA A 54 1.97 -3.54 -17.34
N TRP A 55 3.21 -3.98 -17.10
CA TRP A 55 4.11 -4.42 -18.17
C TRP A 55 3.77 -5.78 -18.78
N SER A 56 2.87 -6.54 -18.16
CA SER A 56 2.28 -7.76 -18.74
C SER A 56 1.34 -7.48 -19.92
N GLY A 57 0.95 -6.23 -20.16
CA GLY A 57 0.06 -5.83 -21.25
C GLY A 57 -1.35 -6.42 -21.09
N GLN A 58 -1.86 -7.06 -22.16
CA GLN A 58 -3.19 -7.71 -22.22
C GLN A 58 -3.24 -9.06 -21.48
N GLY A 59 -2.15 -9.45 -20.81
CA GLY A 59 -2.01 -10.73 -20.12
C GLY A 59 -1.80 -10.59 -18.61
N ASP A 60 -2.23 -9.48 -18.01
CA ASP A 60 -2.10 -9.31 -16.56
C ASP A 60 -2.87 -10.41 -15.83
N PRO A 61 -2.19 -11.33 -15.12
CA PRO A 61 -2.85 -12.43 -14.46
C PRO A 61 -3.83 -11.92 -13.39
N LEU A 62 -3.63 -10.72 -12.84
CA LEU A 62 -4.52 -10.14 -11.83
C LEU A 62 -5.91 -9.81 -12.37
N GLU A 63 -6.05 -9.52 -13.67
CA GLU A 63 -7.35 -9.29 -14.32
C GLU A 63 -8.24 -10.53 -14.28
N TYR A 64 -7.66 -11.72 -14.11
CA TYR A 64 -8.39 -12.99 -14.05
C TYR A 64 -8.38 -13.63 -12.65
N ILE A 65 -7.38 -13.33 -11.83
CA ILE A 65 -7.19 -13.92 -10.51
C ILE A 65 -8.01 -13.20 -9.44
N HIS A 66 -8.36 -11.91 -9.65
CA HIS A 66 -9.16 -11.18 -8.66
C HIS A 66 -10.50 -11.88 -8.42
N GLN A 67 -10.93 -11.90 -7.16
CA GLN A 67 -12.18 -12.56 -6.78
C GLN A 67 -13.37 -11.63 -7.01
N ALA A 68 -14.55 -12.21 -7.21
CA ALA A 68 -15.79 -11.44 -7.19
C ALA A 68 -15.91 -10.67 -5.88
N GLY A 69 -16.12 -9.35 -5.96
CA GLY A 69 -16.19 -8.45 -4.80
C GLY A 69 -14.87 -7.75 -4.43
N SER A 70 -13.75 -8.08 -5.07
CA SER A 70 -12.53 -7.27 -5.01
C SER A 70 -12.61 -6.13 -6.02
N MET A 71 -12.28 -4.91 -5.60
CA MET A 71 -12.02 -3.80 -6.51
C MET A 71 -10.62 -3.97 -7.11
N TYR A 72 -10.51 -3.90 -8.44
CA TYR A 72 -9.25 -3.90 -9.16
C TYR A 72 -9.11 -2.54 -9.87
N GLU A 73 -8.17 -1.72 -9.42
CA GLU A 73 -8.03 -0.34 -9.88
C GLU A 73 -6.64 -0.10 -10.45
N GLN A 74 -6.58 0.68 -11.53
CA GLN A 74 -5.33 1.03 -12.18
C GLN A 74 -4.66 2.17 -11.44
N TRP A 75 -3.46 1.92 -10.89
CA TRP A 75 -2.59 2.90 -10.21
C TRP A 75 -3.12 3.50 -8.91
N LYS A 76 -4.43 3.75 -8.79
CA LYS A 76 -5.02 4.49 -7.69
C LYS A 76 -6.50 4.18 -7.51
N ALA A 77 -6.94 4.14 -6.26
CA ALA A 77 -8.33 4.13 -5.84
C ALA A 77 -8.59 5.21 -4.80
N LEU A 78 -9.78 5.82 -4.87
CA LEU A 78 -10.30 6.70 -3.82
C LEU A 78 -11.56 6.03 -3.25
N VAL A 79 -11.50 5.60 -1.99
CA VAL A 79 -12.54 4.76 -1.38
C VAL A 79 -13.11 5.43 -0.14
N GLU A 80 -14.43 5.43 0.00
CA GLU A 80 -15.11 5.87 1.22
C GLU A 80 -15.61 4.66 2.00
N LEU A 81 -15.15 4.51 3.23
CA LEU A 81 -15.70 3.58 4.21
C LEU A 81 -16.83 4.28 4.96
N GLN A 82 -17.95 3.59 5.15
CA GLN A 82 -19.12 4.09 5.88
C GLN A 82 -19.54 3.09 6.95
N TRP A 83 -19.73 3.57 8.18
CA TRP A 83 -20.22 2.76 9.29
C TRP A 83 -21.70 3.02 9.57
N PRO A 84 -22.43 2.07 10.20
CA PRO A 84 -23.87 2.24 10.50
C PRO A 84 -24.21 3.46 11.37
N ASN A 85 -23.26 3.93 12.17
CA ASN A 85 -23.42 5.15 12.97
C ASN A 85 -23.24 6.45 12.17
N GLY A 86 -23.09 6.37 10.84
CA GLY A 86 -22.89 7.51 9.96
C GLY A 86 -21.46 8.02 9.89
N ARG A 87 -20.52 7.48 10.69
CA ARG A 87 -19.10 7.85 10.59
C ARG A 87 -18.53 7.39 9.25
N LYS A 88 -17.57 8.15 8.73
CA LYS A 88 -16.96 7.92 7.42
C LYS A 88 -15.45 8.07 7.47
N ALA A 89 -14.76 7.38 6.57
CA ALA A 89 -13.35 7.60 6.30
C ALA A 89 -13.11 7.53 4.79
N VAL A 90 -12.27 8.43 4.28
CA VAL A 90 -11.86 8.46 2.87
C VAL A 90 -10.40 7.99 2.77
N LEU A 91 -10.13 7.06 1.86
CA LEU A 91 -8.83 6.44 1.65
C LEU A 91 -8.34 6.79 0.24
N ASP A 92 -7.15 7.37 0.15
CA ASP A 92 -6.41 7.60 -1.08
C ASP A 92 -5.30 6.54 -1.16
N ILE A 93 -5.57 5.50 -1.93
CA ILE A 93 -4.75 4.30 -2.05
C ILE A 93 -4.12 4.33 -3.43
N ALA A 94 -2.80 4.38 -3.52
CA ALA A 94 -2.09 4.42 -4.79
C ALA A 94 -0.93 3.44 -4.81
N HIS A 95 -0.51 3.04 -6.01
CA HIS A 95 0.73 2.31 -6.18
C HIS A 95 1.90 3.21 -5.74
N ASP A 96 1.95 4.44 -6.26
CA ASP A 96 2.78 5.52 -5.75
C ASP A 96 2.07 6.88 -5.83
N HIS A 97 2.44 7.80 -4.93
CA HIS A 97 2.01 9.19 -4.96
C HIS A 97 3.08 10.06 -5.62
N VAL A 98 2.64 11.06 -6.41
CA VAL A 98 3.56 11.90 -7.18
C VAL A 98 4.43 12.77 -6.27
N GLY A 99 5.74 12.65 -6.43
CA GLY A 99 6.76 13.42 -5.72
C GLY A 99 7.66 12.53 -4.87
N THR A 100 8.96 12.79 -4.90
CA THR A 100 9.98 11.96 -4.24
C THR A 100 10.98 12.82 -3.49
N SER A 101 11.50 12.32 -2.38
CA SER A 101 12.60 12.94 -1.63
C SER A 101 13.56 11.87 -1.13
N GLN A 102 14.86 12.15 -1.15
CA GLN A 102 15.88 11.31 -0.49
C GLN A 102 15.87 11.49 1.03
N PHE A 103 15.28 12.57 1.53
CA PHE A 103 15.27 12.92 2.95
C PHE A 103 13.96 12.56 3.66
N HIS A 104 12.90 12.30 2.90
CA HIS A 104 11.58 12.03 3.46
C HIS A 104 10.88 10.92 2.67
N PRO A 105 10.73 9.70 3.24
CA PRO A 105 10.13 8.58 2.52
C PRO A 105 8.68 8.86 2.12
N LEU A 106 7.91 9.54 2.98
CA LEU A 106 6.51 9.90 2.70
C LEU A 106 6.30 11.21 1.91
N HIS A 107 7.30 11.72 1.20
CA HIS A 107 7.18 13.02 0.52
C HIS A 107 5.99 13.09 -0.43
N GLY A 108 5.75 12.05 -1.24
CA GLY A 108 4.61 11.95 -2.15
C GLY A 108 3.27 12.00 -1.41
N GLN A 109 3.14 11.26 -0.31
CA GLN A 109 1.94 11.22 0.54
C GLN A 109 1.68 12.57 1.20
N VAL A 110 2.72 13.22 1.75
CA VAL A 110 2.61 14.55 2.36
C VAL A 110 2.17 15.58 1.32
N ARG A 111 2.77 15.55 0.12
CA ARG A 111 2.38 16.42 -1.00
C ARG A 111 0.92 16.16 -1.39
N GLN A 112 0.52 14.91 -1.49
CA GLN A 112 -0.84 14.51 -1.84
C GLN A 112 -1.85 15.00 -0.78
N ALA A 113 -1.55 14.81 0.50
CA ALA A 113 -2.36 15.29 1.61
C ALA A 113 -2.45 16.82 1.63
N ARG A 114 -1.35 17.53 1.35
CA ARG A 114 -1.28 19.00 1.39
C ARG A 114 -2.05 19.65 0.27
N PHE A 115 -1.89 19.17 -0.95
CA PHE A 115 -2.43 19.82 -2.15
C PHE A 115 -3.72 19.19 -2.67
N ASN A 116 -4.13 18.05 -2.10
CA ASN A 116 -5.35 17.35 -2.49
C ASN A 116 -5.47 17.15 -4.02
N HIS A 117 -4.42 16.62 -4.66
CA HIS A 117 -4.44 16.42 -6.12
C HIS A 117 -5.53 15.46 -6.59
N SER A 118 -6.15 14.70 -5.68
CA SER A 118 -7.29 13.79 -5.95
C SER A 118 -8.64 14.49 -6.02
N GLY A 119 -8.70 15.79 -5.72
CA GLY A 119 -9.93 16.55 -5.61
C GLY A 119 -10.76 16.26 -4.36
N LYS A 120 -10.47 15.19 -3.61
CA LYS A 120 -11.13 14.85 -2.34
C LYS A 120 -10.12 14.63 -1.22
N ALA A 121 -10.34 15.34 -0.14
CA ALA A 121 -9.59 15.22 1.09
C ALA A 121 -9.77 13.78 1.63
N ALA A 122 -8.66 13.03 1.82
CA ALA A 122 -8.65 11.68 2.39
C ALA A 122 -8.07 11.63 3.83
N ASP A 123 -8.58 10.75 4.67
CA ASP A 123 -8.12 10.55 6.06
C ASP A 123 -6.88 9.66 6.11
N LEU A 124 -6.70 8.81 5.09
CA LEU A 124 -5.52 7.98 4.89
C LEU A 124 -4.99 8.13 3.46
N TYR A 125 -3.72 8.49 3.34
CA TYR A 125 -2.96 8.45 2.09
C TYR A 125 -1.92 7.33 2.20
N ILE A 126 -2.05 6.27 1.40
CA ILE A 126 -1.19 5.10 1.48
C ILE A 126 -0.65 4.68 0.10
N SER A 127 0.65 4.34 0.05
CA SER A 127 1.28 3.80 -1.16
C SER A 127 2.29 2.69 -0.91
N GLY A 128 2.75 2.05 -1.99
CA GLY A 128 3.83 1.07 -1.99
C GLY A 128 5.01 1.53 -2.86
N HIS A 129 5.43 0.66 -3.79
CA HIS A 129 6.38 0.89 -4.92
C HIS A 129 7.84 1.17 -4.55
N ARG A 130 8.11 2.13 -3.65
CA ARG A 130 9.46 2.70 -3.48
C ARG A 130 10.39 1.91 -2.56
N HIS A 131 10.00 0.71 -2.14
CA HIS A 131 10.75 -0.14 -1.20
C HIS A 131 11.25 0.59 0.06
N THR A 132 10.45 1.54 0.53
CA THR A 132 10.63 2.27 1.78
C THR A 132 9.32 2.22 2.53
N TRP A 133 9.38 2.29 3.85
CA TRP A 133 8.23 2.40 4.72
C TRP A 133 8.27 3.70 5.51
N GLY A 134 7.11 4.08 6.02
CA GLY A 134 6.98 5.19 6.94
C GLY A 134 5.54 5.37 7.37
N LEU A 135 5.38 5.94 8.55
CA LEU A 135 4.10 6.30 9.14
C LEU A 135 4.18 7.73 9.66
N MET A 136 3.19 8.54 9.33
CA MET A 136 3.07 9.89 9.86
C MET A 136 1.59 10.22 10.04
N SER A 137 1.26 10.78 11.20
CA SER A 137 -0.04 11.41 11.44
C SER A 137 0.18 12.87 11.83
N THR A 138 -0.67 13.76 11.35
CA THR A 138 -0.67 15.17 11.75
C THR A 138 -2.05 15.78 11.53
N GLU A 139 -2.23 17.02 11.99
CA GLU A 139 -3.36 17.84 11.58
C GLU A 139 -3.03 18.58 10.29
N MET A 140 -3.89 18.45 9.28
CA MET A 140 -3.74 19.14 8.00
C MET A 140 -5.11 19.37 7.38
N GLN A 141 -5.35 20.57 6.84
CA GLN A 141 -6.66 20.95 6.26
C GLN A 141 -7.82 20.77 7.26
N GLY A 142 -7.59 21.02 8.56
CA GLY A 142 -8.63 20.98 9.60
C GLY A 142 -9.05 19.57 10.05
N ARG A 143 -8.22 18.57 9.85
CA ARG A 143 -8.49 17.17 10.19
C ARG A 143 -7.21 16.40 10.52
N VAL A 144 -7.36 15.31 11.24
CA VAL A 144 -6.27 14.34 11.46
C VAL A 144 -6.12 13.51 10.20
N VAL A 145 -4.90 13.46 9.66
CA VAL A 145 -4.58 12.70 8.45
C VAL A 145 -3.43 11.75 8.71
N TRP A 146 -3.54 10.54 8.17
CA TRP A 146 -2.47 9.56 8.12
C TRP A 146 -1.84 9.49 6.72
N MET A 147 -0.51 9.45 6.71
CA MET A 147 0.32 9.28 5.52
C MET A 147 1.21 8.07 5.74
N CYS A 148 1.12 7.10 4.84
CA CYS A 148 1.73 5.80 5.02
C CYS A 148 2.41 5.33 3.74
N ARG A 149 3.52 4.60 3.89
CA ARG A 149 4.05 3.75 2.83
C ARG A 149 4.35 2.37 3.38
N ALA A 150 3.92 1.34 2.66
CA ALA A 150 4.40 -0.02 2.88
C ALA A 150 5.62 -0.28 1.99
N ARG A 151 6.67 -0.87 2.56
CA ARG A 151 7.89 -1.23 1.81
C ARG A 151 7.63 -2.32 0.77
N GLY A 152 6.73 -3.25 1.10
CA GLY A 152 6.60 -4.50 0.37
C GLY A 152 7.75 -5.48 0.68
N PHE A 153 7.72 -6.63 0.02
CA PHE A 153 8.56 -7.78 0.35
C PHE A 153 9.81 -7.91 -0.53
N LYS A 154 10.08 -6.93 -1.41
CA LYS A 154 11.30 -6.96 -2.23
C LYS A 154 12.51 -6.70 -1.34
N ASP A 155 13.39 -7.69 -1.26
CA ASP A 155 14.64 -7.62 -0.46
C ASP A 155 15.90 -7.83 -1.33
N HIS A 156 15.72 -7.92 -2.64
CA HIS A 156 16.79 -8.17 -3.60
C HIS A 156 17.01 -6.95 -4.50
N GLY A 157 18.29 -6.60 -4.66
CA GLY A 157 18.75 -5.51 -5.52
C GLY A 157 20.02 -4.89 -4.97
N GLU A 158 20.92 -4.51 -5.86
CA GLU A 158 22.13 -3.74 -5.51
C GLU A 158 21.89 -2.23 -5.68
N TYR A 159 20.68 -1.81 -6.07
CA TYR A 159 20.37 -0.44 -6.47
C TYR A 159 20.70 0.57 -5.37
N GLU A 160 20.22 0.31 -4.15
CA GLU A 160 20.45 1.16 -2.98
C GLU A 160 21.94 1.23 -2.65
N VAL A 161 22.64 0.10 -2.70
CA VAL A 161 24.08 0.00 -2.41
C VAL A 161 24.88 0.80 -3.45
N VAL A 162 24.64 0.57 -4.74
CA VAL A 162 25.36 1.23 -5.85
C VAL A 162 25.10 2.73 -5.88
N LYS A 163 23.90 3.18 -5.46
CA LYS A 163 23.52 4.59 -5.43
C LYS A 163 23.79 5.28 -4.09
N GLY A 164 24.23 4.55 -3.08
CA GLY A 164 24.45 5.08 -1.73
C GLY A 164 23.15 5.55 -1.05
N PHE A 165 22.01 4.95 -1.40
CA PHE A 165 20.74 5.21 -0.74
C PHE A 165 20.59 4.36 0.52
N GLU A 166 19.83 4.88 1.48
CA GLU A 166 19.46 4.13 2.68
C GLU A 166 18.54 2.97 2.31
N ALA A 167 18.96 1.75 2.66
CA ALA A 167 18.15 0.55 2.51
C ALA A 167 17.39 0.27 3.81
N GLN A 168 16.07 0.21 3.73
CA GLN A 168 15.21 -0.20 4.84
C GLN A 168 14.94 -1.70 4.78
N LYS A 169 14.67 -2.32 5.93
CA LYS A 169 14.41 -3.78 6.05
C LYS A 169 13.11 -4.15 6.75
N LEU A 170 12.35 -3.16 7.23
CA LEU A 170 11.12 -3.36 8.01
C LEU A 170 9.91 -2.76 7.27
N GLY A 171 8.73 -2.82 7.89
CA GLY A 171 7.52 -2.16 7.38
C GLY A 171 7.02 -2.73 6.06
N HIS A 172 7.13 -4.05 5.89
CA HIS A 172 6.64 -4.77 4.70
C HIS A 172 5.15 -4.53 4.45
N THR A 173 4.39 -4.38 5.53
CA THR A 173 2.96 -4.13 5.54
C THR A 173 2.63 -2.91 6.37
N ILE A 174 1.44 -2.34 6.18
CA ILE A 174 0.86 -1.36 7.09
C ILE A 174 -0.56 -1.80 7.41
N THR A 175 -0.93 -1.78 8.69
CA THR A 175 -2.29 -2.08 9.14
C THR A 175 -2.95 -0.82 9.68
N ALA A 176 -4.09 -0.44 9.07
CA ALA A 176 -4.93 0.65 9.53
C ALA A 176 -6.12 0.13 10.35
N ILE A 177 -6.33 0.70 11.54
CA ILE A 177 -7.44 0.39 12.42
C ILE A 177 -8.32 1.62 12.54
N PHE A 178 -9.60 1.44 12.24
CA PHE A 178 -10.63 2.46 12.36
C PHE A 178 -11.54 2.11 13.55
N ASP A 179 -11.65 3.03 14.51
CA ASP A 179 -12.54 2.95 15.67
C ASP A 179 -13.72 3.91 15.44
N PRO A 180 -14.83 3.45 14.84
CA PRO A 180 -15.94 4.33 14.47
C PRO A 180 -16.66 4.94 15.69
N SER A 181 -16.40 4.41 16.88
CA SER A 181 -16.94 4.85 18.17
C SER A 181 -15.98 5.77 18.94
N ALA A 182 -14.81 6.10 18.41
CA ALA A 182 -13.85 6.93 19.10
C ALA A 182 -14.40 8.33 19.44
N ASP A 183 -14.20 8.75 20.69
CA ASP A 183 -14.61 10.08 21.18
C ASP A 183 -13.77 11.23 20.61
N THR A 184 -12.59 10.93 20.05
CA THR A 184 -11.66 11.91 19.48
C THR A 184 -11.26 11.56 18.05
N GLU A 185 -10.96 12.57 17.24
CA GLU A 185 -10.45 12.37 15.87
C GLU A 185 -9.09 11.67 15.84
N THR A 186 -8.24 11.90 16.84
CA THR A 186 -6.96 11.18 16.98
C THR A 186 -7.15 9.71 17.36
N GLY A 187 -8.28 9.36 17.98
CA GLY A 187 -8.63 7.99 18.32
C GLY A 187 -9.34 7.23 17.18
N PHE A 188 -9.78 7.93 16.14
CA PHE A 188 -10.56 7.37 15.04
C PHE A 188 -9.75 6.43 14.14
N LEU A 189 -8.53 6.82 13.80
CA LEU A 189 -7.65 6.07 12.90
C LEU A 189 -6.27 5.91 13.55
N SER A 190 -5.77 4.69 13.56
CA SER A 190 -4.41 4.35 13.99
C SER A 190 -3.75 3.42 12.98
N CYS A 191 -2.51 3.71 12.58
CA CYS A 191 -1.75 2.86 11.66
C CYS A 191 -0.52 2.25 12.35
N PHE A 192 -0.23 1.01 11.98
CA PHE A 192 0.84 0.19 12.55
C PHE A 192 1.68 -0.43 11.43
N ALA A 193 2.99 -0.54 11.63
CA ALA A 193 3.88 -1.25 10.71
C ALA A 193 3.76 -2.77 10.86
N GLU A 194 3.54 -3.23 12.09
CA GLU A 194 3.44 -4.66 12.42
C GLU A 194 1.97 -5.11 12.56
N PRO A 195 1.51 -6.08 11.77
CA PRO A 195 0.14 -6.60 11.87
C PRO A 195 -0.20 -7.20 13.23
N GLN A 196 0.81 -7.75 13.93
CA GLN A 196 0.64 -8.35 15.25
C GLN A 196 0.27 -7.31 16.31
N GLU A 197 1.01 -6.19 16.36
CA GLU A 197 0.72 -5.07 17.25
C GLU A 197 -0.66 -4.47 16.96
N ALA A 198 -1.02 -4.35 15.69
CA ALA A 198 -2.34 -3.91 15.27
C ALA A 198 -3.43 -4.87 15.79
N ALA A 199 -3.23 -6.19 15.70
CA ALA A 199 -4.19 -7.17 16.18
C ALA A 199 -4.38 -7.10 17.71
N GLU A 200 -3.30 -6.89 18.46
CA GLU A 200 -3.35 -6.68 19.91
C GLU A 200 -4.10 -5.40 20.27
N PHE A 201 -3.82 -4.28 19.59
CA PHE A 201 -4.54 -3.03 19.77
C PHE A 201 -6.03 -3.15 19.43
N LEU A 202 -6.37 -3.86 18.34
CA LEU A 202 -7.75 -4.12 17.97
C LEU A 202 -8.48 -4.95 19.02
N THR A 203 -7.79 -5.93 19.62
CA THR A 203 -8.33 -6.77 20.69
C THR A 203 -8.62 -5.93 21.93
N TYR A 204 -7.68 -5.05 22.30
CA TYR A 204 -7.87 -4.09 23.38
C TYR A 204 -9.09 -3.18 23.15
N LYS A 205 -9.21 -2.61 21.95
CA LYS A 205 -10.33 -1.73 21.59
C LYS A 205 -11.70 -2.41 21.63
N ARG A 206 -11.77 -3.71 21.32
CA ARG A 206 -13.02 -4.50 21.36
C ARG A 206 -13.44 -4.96 22.75
N GLY A 207 -12.52 -4.94 23.72
CA GLY A 207 -12.80 -5.28 25.11
C GLY A 207 -13.29 -4.09 25.95
N ARG A 208 -13.40 -2.91 25.35
CA ARG A 208 -14.07 -1.73 25.91
C ARG A 208 -15.53 -1.74 25.47
#